data_AF-A0AAF3EDS3-F1
#
_entry.id   AF-A0AAF3EDS3-F1
#
_cell.length_a   1.000
_cell.length_b   1.000
_cell.length_c   1.000
_cell.angle_alpha   90.00
_cell.angle_beta   90.00
_cell.angle_gamma   90.00
#
_symmetry.space_group_name_H-M   'P 1'
#
loop_
_entity.id
_entity.type
_entity.pdbx_description
1 polymer ?
#
loop_
_entity_poly.entity_id
_entity_poly.type
_entity_poly.pdbx_seq_one_letter_code
_entity_poly.pdbx_strand_id
1 'polypeptide(L)'
;MNWNTGDENREALRFYKDHTAQIEIVRRDRTLERVVFPIHPTCSFLTKETKQFVYENTERDAQGSKVTEFFEQWEELYEEMRWQEKLQNRRILSWCTQRLRLWGRLCLFFAILVNIIVALHFPFERDDVPYTHPDTSVLAGAFGSLAFLYFRWDDTSAVGTSWGFMWCIAFFMFSFSTLLMNVIGLVPALWIIGIFQCNCVELIPPHEASNPRVSRVRFTQADEHIPQ
;
A
#
# COMPACT_ATOMS: atom_id res chain seq x y z
N MET A 1 5.28 -52.62 -5.00
CA MET A 1 4.03 -51.85 -5.13
C MET A 1 4.28 -50.46 -4.58
N ASN A 2 3.98 -49.43 -5.36
CA ASN A 2 4.38 -48.05 -5.13
C ASN A 2 3.32 -47.35 -4.26
N TRP A 3 3.68 -46.90 -3.06
CA TRP A 3 2.75 -46.23 -2.12
C TRP A 3 2.43 -44.77 -2.53
N ASN A 4 3.14 -44.22 -3.53
CA ASN A 4 2.94 -42.85 -4.01
C ASN A 4 1.58 -42.60 -4.69
N THR A 5 0.92 -43.62 -5.23
CA THR A 5 -0.33 -43.43 -6.00
C THR A 5 -1.48 -42.88 -5.15
N GLY A 6 -1.49 -43.16 -3.85
CA GLY A 6 -2.50 -42.64 -2.93
C GLY A 6 -2.36 -41.14 -2.66
N ASP A 7 -1.12 -40.65 -2.53
CA ASP A 7 -0.86 -39.23 -2.28
C ASP A 7 -0.98 -38.40 -3.56
N GLU A 8 -0.51 -38.92 -4.71
CA GLU A 8 -0.69 -38.28 -6.02
C GLU A 8 -2.18 -38.11 -6.38
N ASN A 9 -3.00 -39.14 -6.14
CA ASN A 9 -4.45 -39.06 -6.35
C ASN A 9 -5.11 -38.03 -5.42
N ARG A 10 -4.64 -37.91 -4.17
CA ARG A 10 -5.16 -36.89 -3.23
C ARG A 10 -4.78 -35.48 -3.65
N GLU A 11 -3.59 -35.29 -4.20
CA GLU A 11 -3.13 -33.99 -4.72
C GLU A 11 -3.92 -33.59 -5.97
N ALA A 12 -4.12 -34.50 -6.92
CA ALA A 12 -4.93 -34.26 -8.11
C ALA A 12 -6.40 -33.92 -7.75
N LEU A 13 -7.00 -34.64 -6.80
CA LEU A 13 -8.35 -34.34 -6.31
C LEU A 13 -8.46 -32.95 -5.68
N ARG A 14 -7.44 -32.54 -4.91
CA ARG A 14 -7.37 -31.18 -4.33
C ARG A 14 -7.25 -30.13 -5.42
N PHE A 15 -6.37 -30.35 -6.40
CA PHE A 15 -6.18 -29.43 -7.52
C PHE A 15 -7.49 -29.17 -8.29
N TYR A 16 -8.22 -30.23 -8.65
CA TYR A 16 -9.51 -30.10 -9.34
C TYR A 16 -10.57 -29.43 -8.46
N LYS A 17 -10.59 -29.72 -7.16
CA LYS A 17 -11.54 -29.08 -6.23
C LYS A 17 -11.33 -27.57 -6.16
N ASP A 18 -10.08 -27.11 -6.17
CA ASP A 18 -9.76 -25.69 -6.02
C ASP A 18 -9.86 -24.90 -7.34
N HIS A 19 -9.75 -25.57 -8.49
CA HIS A 19 -9.78 -24.95 -9.82
C HIS A 19 -11.08 -25.18 -10.61
N THR A 20 -12.11 -25.77 -10.00
CA THR A 20 -13.42 -25.95 -10.64
C THR A 20 -14.48 -25.17 -9.91
N ALA A 21 -15.38 -24.54 -10.66
CA ALA A 21 -16.55 -23.87 -10.14
C ALA A 21 -17.81 -24.54 -10.72
N GLN A 22 -18.89 -24.46 -9.95
CA GLN A 22 -20.20 -24.95 -10.33
C GLN A 22 -21.19 -23.79 -10.29
N ILE A 23 -22.01 -23.66 -11.33
CA ILE A 23 -23.12 -22.70 -11.40
C ILE A 23 -24.44 -23.42 -11.67
N GLU A 24 -25.52 -22.88 -11.12
CA GLU A 24 -26.88 -23.32 -11.37
C GLU A 24 -27.58 -22.29 -12.24
N ILE A 25 -28.11 -22.72 -13.38
CA ILE A 25 -28.74 -21.84 -14.37
C ILE A 25 -30.19 -22.28 -14.55
N VAL A 26 -31.10 -21.31 -14.48
CA VAL A 26 -32.51 -21.53 -14.84
C VAL A 26 -32.67 -21.33 -16.35
N ARG A 27 -33.08 -22.37 -17.07
CA ARG A 27 -33.40 -22.26 -18.50
C ARG A 27 -34.76 -21.61 -18.75
N ARG A 28 -35.05 -21.30 -20.02
CA ARG A 28 -36.34 -20.70 -20.45
C ARG A 28 -37.55 -21.60 -20.13
N ASP A 29 -37.35 -22.90 -20.07
CA ASP A 29 -38.35 -23.90 -19.67
C ASP A 29 -38.49 -24.04 -18.13
N ARG A 30 -37.85 -23.14 -17.36
CA ARG A 30 -37.82 -23.14 -15.89
C ARG A 30 -37.15 -24.38 -15.28
N THR A 31 -36.37 -25.12 -16.04
CA THR A 31 -35.55 -26.21 -15.50
C THR A 31 -34.24 -25.67 -14.92
N LEU A 32 -33.78 -26.27 -13.82
CA LEU A 32 -32.49 -25.96 -13.20
C LEU A 32 -31.43 -26.91 -13.74
N GLU A 33 -30.43 -26.34 -14.42
CA GLU A 33 -29.28 -27.08 -14.91
C GLU A 33 -28.02 -26.71 -14.12
N ARG A 34 -27.15 -27.69 -13.91
CA ARG A 34 -25.85 -27.53 -13.25
C ARG A 34 -24.75 -27.63 -14.27
N VAL A 35 -23.88 -26.62 -14.32
CA VAL A 35 -22.71 -26.58 -15.21
C VAL A 35 -21.46 -26.45 -14.37
N VAL A 36 -20.46 -27.28 -14.66
CA VAL A 36 -19.14 -27.25 -14.03
C VAL A 36 -18.13 -26.73 -15.06
N PHE A 37 -17.28 -25.79 -14.66
CA PHE A 37 -16.25 -25.21 -15.53
C PHE A 37 -14.95 -24.96 -14.76
N PRO A 38 -13.80 -24.94 -15.45
CA PRO A 38 -12.52 -24.56 -14.83
C PRO A 38 -12.45 -23.05 -14.60
N ILE A 39 -11.93 -22.63 -13.44
CA ILE A 39 -11.76 -21.23 -13.06
C ILE A 39 -10.57 -20.62 -13.81
N HIS A 40 -10.75 -19.44 -14.41
CA HIS A 40 -9.66 -18.73 -15.09
C HIS A 40 -8.64 -18.16 -14.08
N PRO A 41 -7.32 -18.23 -14.33
CA PRO A 41 -6.30 -17.76 -13.39
C PRO A 41 -6.43 -16.26 -13.05
N THR A 42 -6.86 -15.42 -13.99
CA THR A 42 -7.10 -14.00 -13.74
C THR A 42 -8.06 -13.75 -12.58
N CYS A 43 -9.04 -14.65 -12.36
CA CYS A 43 -10.01 -14.53 -11.26
C CYS A 43 -9.39 -14.69 -9.86
N SER A 44 -8.15 -15.19 -9.77
CA SER A 44 -7.40 -15.27 -8.52
C SER A 44 -6.94 -13.90 -8.03
N PHE A 45 -6.74 -12.94 -8.94
CA PHE A 45 -6.23 -11.60 -8.62
C PHE A 45 -7.32 -10.60 -8.20
N LEU A 46 -8.46 -11.07 -7.71
CA LEU A 46 -9.46 -10.18 -7.10
C LEU A 46 -9.15 -10.00 -5.61
N THR A 47 -9.04 -8.74 -5.17
CA THR A 47 -8.71 -8.41 -3.78
C THR A 47 -9.78 -8.88 -2.80
N LYS A 48 -9.36 -9.14 -1.55
CA LYS A 48 -10.29 -9.52 -0.49
C LYS A 48 -11.16 -8.33 -0.07
N GLU A 49 -10.58 -7.15 -0.12
CA GLU A 49 -11.20 -5.87 0.17
C GLU A 49 -12.36 -5.60 -0.80
N THR A 50 -12.15 -5.76 -2.12
CA THR A 50 -13.22 -5.60 -3.11
C THR A 50 -14.29 -6.68 -2.96
N LYS A 51 -13.92 -7.94 -2.67
CA LYS A 51 -14.91 -9.02 -2.40
C LYS A 51 -15.83 -8.67 -1.24
N GLN A 52 -15.26 -8.20 -0.13
CA GLN A 52 -16.04 -7.81 1.04
C GLN A 52 -16.93 -6.60 0.73
N PHE A 53 -16.37 -5.61 0.03
CA PHE A 53 -17.10 -4.41 -0.36
C PHE A 53 -18.34 -4.72 -1.20
N VAL A 54 -18.20 -5.55 -2.24
CA VAL A 54 -19.34 -5.97 -3.08
C VAL A 54 -20.37 -6.72 -2.25
N TYR A 55 -19.94 -7.60 -1.36
CA TYR A 55 -20.85 -8.34 -0.49
C TYR A 55 -21.73 -7.42 0.38
N GLU A 56 -21.12 -6.38 0.96
CA GLU A 56 -21.79 -5.44 1.88
C GLU A 56 -22.61 -4.38 1.14
N ASN A 57 -22.04 -3.73 0.13
CA ASN A 57 -22.61 -2.53 -0.49
C ASN A 57 -23.53 -2.79 -1.68
N THR A 58 -23.62 -4.02 -2.20
CA THR A 58 -24.60 -4.32 -3.25
C THR A 58 -26.02 -4.25 -2.67
N GLU A 59 -26.82 -3.32 -3.20
CA GLU A 59 -28.22 -3.13 -2.83
C GLU A 59 -29.10 -4.28 -3.30
N ARG A 60 -30.25 -4.44 -2.63
CA ARG A 60 -31.28 -5.39 -3.05
C ARG A 60 -32.26 -4.65 -3.96
N ASP A 61 -32.58 -5.27 -5.09
CA ASP A 61 -33.63 -4.79 -5.97
C ASP A 61 -35.02 -4.85 -5.32
N ALA A 62 -36.04 -4.36 -6.03
CA ALA A 62 -37.43 -4.40 -5.57
C ALA A 62 -37.97 -5.83 -5.32
N GLN A 63 -37.28 -6.86 -5.83
CA GLN A 63 -37.59 -8.28 -5.62
C GLN A 63 -36.76 -8.89 -4.48
N GLY A 64 -35.88 -8.13 -3.84
CA GLY A 64 -35.00 -8.57 -2.77
C GLY A 64 -33.71 -9.25 -3.24
N SER A 65 -33.41 -9.26 -4.54
CA SER A 65 -32.23 -9.88 -5.15
C SER A 65 -31.08 -8.87 -5.29
N LYS A 66 -29.84 -9.33 -5.05
CA LYS A 66 -28.60 -8.55 -5.25
C LYS A 66 -27.98 -8.74 -6.64
N VAL A 67 -28.60 -9.57 -7.49
CA VAL A 67 -27.98 -10.10 -8.70
C VAL A 67 -27.84 -9.03 -9.79
N THR A 68 -28.86 -8.21 -10.00
CA THR A 68 -28.89 -7.19 -11.05
C THR A 68 -27.77 -6.18 -10.87
N GLU A 69 -27.69 -5.56 -9.69
CA GLU A 69 -26.64 -4.60 -9.33
C GLU A 69 -25.23 -5.23 -9.39
N PHE A 70 -25.08 -6.48 -8.94
CA PHE A 70 -23.79 -7.18 -9.05
C PHE A 70 -23.32 -7.32 -10.51
N PHE A 71 -24.24 -7.64 -11.43
CA PHE A 71 -23.90 -7.75 -12.84
C PHE A 71 -23.62 -6.40 -13.49
N GLU A 72 -24.18 -5.29 -13.00
CA GLU A 72 -23.82 -3.95 -13.51
C GLU A 72 -22.38 -3.58 -13.18
N GLN A 73 -21.87 -4.03 -12.02
CA GLN A 73 -20.51 -3.76 -11.55
C GLN A 73 -19.46 -4.77 -12.05
N TRP A 74 -19.85 -5.77 -12.86
CA TRP A 74 -18.96 -6.87 -13.26
C TRP A 74 -17.73 -6.41 -14.07
N GLU A 75 -17.91 -5.40 -14.90
CA GLU A 75 -16.86 -4.90 -15.80
C GLU A 75 -15.73 -4.25 -15.01
N GLU A 76 -16.07 -3.45 -14.00
CA GLU A 76 -15.11 -2.85 -13.07
C GLU A 76 -14.32 -3.91 -12.29
N LEU A 77 -15.01 -4.97 -11.83
CA LEU A 77 -14.39 -6.10 -11.16
C LEU A 77 -13.40 -6.82 -12.08
N TYR A 78 -13.76 -6.99 -13.36
CA TYR A 78 -12.90 -7.61 -14.35
C TYR A 78 -11.67 -6.76 -14.67
N GLU A 79 -11.84 -5.44 -14.79
CA GLU A 79 -10.73 -4.52 -14.99
C GLU A 79 -9.75 -4.51 -13.82
N GLU A 80 -10.25 -4.54 -12.57
CA GLU A 80 -9.41 -4.67 -11.38
C GLU A 80 -8.54 -5.94 -11.47
N MET A 81 -9.15 -7.10 -11.71
CA MET A 81 -8.43 -8.38 -11.82
C MET A 81 -7.35 -8.35 -12.91
N ARG A 82 -7.66 -7.80 -14.09
CA ARG A 82 -6.72 -7.67 -15.20
C ARG A 82 -5.57 -6.71 -14.86
N TRP A 83 -5.86 -5.63 -14.14
CA TRP A 83 -4.84 -4.69 -13.69
C TRP A 83 -3.92 -5.32 -12.64
N GLN A 84 -4.48 -6.05 -11.67
CA GLN A 84 -3.71 -6.76 -10.66
C GLN A 84 -2.79 -7.82 -11.27
N GLU A 85 -3.28 -8.57 -12.26
CA GLU A 85 -2.47 -9.53 -13.03
C GLU A 85 -1.26 -8.85 -13.68
N LYS A 86 -1.47 -7.71 -14.35
CA LYS A 86 -0.38 -6.93 -14.96
C LYS A 86 0.59 -6.37 -13.92
N LEU A 87 0.10 -5.97 -12.75
CA LEU A 87 0.91 -5.44 -11.67
C LEU A 87 1.83 -6.51 -11.07
N GLN A 88 1.29 -7.70 -10.79
CA GLN A 88 2.08 -8.80 -10.24
C GLN A 88 3.13 -9.34 -11.20
N ASN A 89 2.86 -9.27 -12.51
CA ASN A 89 3.84 -9.59 -13.55
C ASN A 89 5.07 -8.64 -13.53
N ARG A 90 4.98 -7.46 -12.90
CA ARG A 90 6.08 -6.49 -12.78
C ARG A 90 6.62 -6.45 -11.36
N ARG A 91 7.72 -7.18 -11.11
CA ARG A 91 8.35 -7.31 -9.77
C ARG A 91 8.62 -5.97 -9.06
N ILE A 92 9.14 -4.98 -9.77
CA ILE A 92 9.50 -3.66 -9.19
C ILE A 92 8.24 -2.89 -8.76
N LEU A 93 7.22 -2.85 -9.64
CA LEU A 93 5.96 -2.18 -9.32
C LEU A 93 5.22 -2.89 -8.19
N SER A 94 5.16 -4.23 -8.22
CA SER A 94 4.54 -5.02 -7.15
C SER A 94 5.18 -4.76 -5.78
N TRP A 95 6.52 -4.65 -5.73
CA TRP A 95 7.23 -4.32 -4.50
C TRP A 95 6.96 -2.88 -4.02
N CYS A 96 6.86 -1.94 -4.96
CA CYS A 96 6.50 -0.55 -4.65
C CYS A 96 5.08 -0.44 -4.10
N THR A 97 4.12 -1.12 -4.73
CA THR A 97 2.70 -1.08 -4.33
C THR A 97 2.46 -1.76 -2.98
N GLN A 98 3.17 -2.85 -2.67
CA GLN A 98 3.12 -3.48 -1.35
C GLN A 98 3.53 -2.53 -0.21
N ARG A 99 4.33 -1.49 -0.52
CA ARG A 99 4.86 -0.53 0.46
C ARG A 99 4.19 0.84 0.37
N LEU A 100 3.13 1.03 -0.42
CA LEU A 100 2.40 2.31 -0.57
C LEU A 100 2.03 2.94 0.78
N ARG A 101 1.58 2.13 1.75
CA ARG A 101 1.24 2.60 3.10
C ARG A 101 2.45 3.19 3.84
N LEU A 102 3.65 2.65 3.64
CA LEU A 102 4.89 3.17 4.22
C LEU A 102 5.30 4.46 3.51
N TRP A 103 5.24 4.50 2.17
CA TRP A 103 5.53 5.69 1.38
C TRP A 103 4.65 6.88 1.78
N GLY A 104 3.34 6.67 1.95
CA GLY A 104 2.43 7.73 2.41
C GLY A 104 2.78 8.27 3.80
N ARG A 105 3.23 7.42 4.72
CA ARG A 105 3.67 7.85 6.07
C ARG A 105 4.99 8.60 6.04
N LEU A 106 5.93 8.19 5.19
CA LEU A 106 7.19 8.89 4.98
C LEU A 106 6.96 10.28 4.38
N CYS A 107 6.08 10.40 3.38
CA CYS A 107 5.72 11.69 2.79
C CYS A 107 5.13 12.65 3.84
N LEU A 108 4.24 12.16 4.70
CA LEU A 108 3.68 12.97 5.79
C LEU A 108 4.77 13.45 6.76
N PHE A 109 5.70 12.57 7.12
CA PHE A 109 6.83 12.92 7.98
C PHE A 109 7.71 14.00 7.33
N PHE A 110 8.05 13.85 6.06
CA PHE A 110 8.79 14.86 5.31
C PHE A 110 8.05 16.20 5.25
N ALA A 111 6.74 16.20 5.05
CA ALA A 111 5.94 17.43 5.01
C ALA A 111 5.99 18.18 6.34
N ILE A 112 5.84 17.47 7.46
CA ILE A 112 5.97 18.05 8.81
C ILE A 112 7.38 18.59 9.04
N LEU A 113 8.40 17.84 8.63
CA LEU A 113 9.80 18.22 8.78
C LEU A 113 10.08 19.52 8.00
N VAL A 114 9.66 19.64 6.74
CA VAL A 114 9.77 20.88 5.96
C VAL A 114 9.08 22.05 6.65
N ASN A 115 7.86 21.85 7.13
CA ASN A 115 7.11 22.90 7.82
C ASN A 115 7.83 23.38 9.09
N ILE A 116 8.43 22.48 9.86
CA ILE A 116 9.22 22.82 11.06
C ILE A 116 10.49 23.60 10.67
N ILE A 117 11.22 23.17 9.65
CA ILE A 117 12.42 23.88 9.17
C ILE A 117 12.07 25.30 8.77
N VAL A 118 11.03 25.45 7.95
CA VAL A 118 10.57 26.76 7.48
C VAL A 118 10.18 27.62 8.69
N ALA A 119 9.44 27.08 9.66
CA ALA A 119 9.05 27.83 10.85
C ALA A 119 10.24 28.30 11.72
N LEU A 120 11.31 27.50 11.82
CA LEU A 120 12.50 27.85 12.61
C LEU A 120 13.43 28.83 11.91
N HIS A 121 13.52 28.77 10.58
CA HIS A 121 14.44 29.58 9.78
C HIS A 121 13.75 30.74 9.04
N PHE A 122 12.57 31.14 9.50
CA PHE A 122 11.82 32.29 9.00
C PHE A 122 12.09 33.51 9.91
N PRO A 123 12.46 34.69 9.40
CA PRO A 123 12.69 35.10 8.02
C PRO A 123 14.06 34.67 7.47
N PHE A 124 14.12 34.41 6.17
CA PHE A 124 15.36 34.13 5.44
C PHE A 124 16.17 35.42 5.26
N GLU A 125 16.65 36.01 6.35
CA GLU A 125 17.64 37.06 6.27
C GLU A 125 18.89 36.46 5.62
N ARG A 126 19.45 37.16 4.63
CA ARG A 126 20.66 36.77 3.91
C ARG A 126 21.84 36.93 4.87
N ASP A 127 21.87 36.13 5.90
CA ASP A 127 23.05 36.03 6.72
C ASP A 127 24.02 35.17 5.93
N ASP A 128 25.14 35.81 5.57
CA ASP A 128 26.38 35.16 5.18
C ASP A 128 26.86 34.29 6.36
N VAL A 129 26.12 33.23 6.69
CA VAL A 129 26.60 32.17 7.57
C VAL A 129 27.78 31.56 6.83
N PRO A 130 29.02 31.77 7.31
CA PRO A 130 30.17 31.15 6.67
C PRO A 130 29.90 29.65 6.70
N TYR A 131 30.19 28.96 5.59
CA TYR A 131 30.28 27.50 5.55
C TYR A 131 31.31 27.05 6.58
N THR A 132 30.90 27.03 7.84
CA THR A 132 31.69 26.56 8.94
C THR A 132 31.70 25.06 8.76
N HIS A 133 32.90 24.48 8.78
CA HIS A 133 33.10 23.04 8.63
C HIS A 133 31.98 22.28 9.34
N PRO A 134 31.38 21.24 8.71
CA PRO A 134 30.26 20.53 9.30
C PRO A 134 30.61 20.18 10.74
N ASP A 135 29.88 20.78 11.68
CA ASP A 135 30.19 20.63 13.10
C ASP A 135 30.28 19.14 13.40
N THR A 136 31.38 18.72 14.04
CA THR A 136 31.67 17.31 14.31
C THR A 136 30.49 16.61 15.01
N SER A 137 29.66 17.38 15.74
CA SER A 137 28.41 16.94 16.38
C SER A 137 27.29 16.59 15.39
N VAL A 138 27.10 17.35 14.30
CA VAL A 138 26.09 17.08 13.26
C VAL A 138 26.48 15.84 12.46
N LEU A 139 27.77 15.71 12.13
CA LEU A 139 28.30 14.55 11.43
C LEU A 139 28.26 13.29 12.32
N ALA A 140 28.63 13.40 13.59
CA ALA A 140 28.51 12.31 14.57
C ALA A 140 27.05 11.90 14.81
N GLY A 141 26.11 12.85 14.81
CA GLY A 141 24.67 12.57 14.88
C GLY A 141 24.15 11.80 13.65
N ALA A 142 24.62 12.17 12.45
CA ALA A 142 24.27 11.46 11.22
C ALA A 142 24.83 10.02 11.20
N PHE A 143 26.09 9.83 11.59
CA PHE A 143 26.67 8.50 11.70
C PHE A 143 26.06 7.68 12.85
N GLY A 144 25.75 8.32 13.98
CA GLY A 144 25.11 7.67 15.14
C GLY A 144 23.69 7.20 14.84
N SER A 145 22.89 8.02 14.15
CA SER A 145 21.54 7.64 13.71
C SER A 145 21.55 6.56 12.62
N LEU A 146 22.51 6.62 11.69
CA LEU A 146 22.71 5.58 10.68
C LEU A 146 23.14 4.25 11.31
N ALA A 147 24.10 4.28 12.25
CA ALA A 147 24.55 3.12 12.98
C ALA A 147 23.43 2.54 13.84
N PHE A 148 22.65 3.37 14.52
CA PHE A 148 21.50 2.92 15.30
C PHE A 148 20.44 2.26 14.42
N LEU A 149 20.13 2.83 13.25
CA LEU A 149 19.21 2.22 12.30
C LEU A 149 19.77 0.89 11.78
N TYR A 150 21.06 0.82 11.44
CA TYR A 150 21.74 -0.39 10.98
C TYR A 150 21.77 -1.50 12.04
N PHE A 151 22.10 -1.18 13.29
CA PHE A 151 22.07 -2.15 14.39
C PHE A 151 20.65 -2.60 14.75
N ARG A 152 19.65 -1.75 14.54
CA ARG A 152 18.23 -2.08 14.76
C ARG A 152 17.58 -2.78 13.54
N TRP A 153 18.28 -2.80 12.40
CA TRP A 153 17.78 -3.34 11.13
C TRP A 153 17.77 -4.87 11.10
N ASP A 154 18.67 -5.50 11.84
CA ASP A 154 18.68 -6.95 12.13
C ASP A 154 17.93 -7.14 13.46
N ASP A 155 16.73 -7.72 13.54
CA ASP A 155 16.53 -9.17 13.49
C ASP A 155 15.07 -9.54 13.16
N THR A 156 14.22 -8.60 12.74
CA THR A 156 12.82 -8.93 12.42
C THR A 156 12.24 -7.93 11.44
N SER A 157 12.49 -8.13 10.16
CA SER A 157 11.98 -7.31 9.05
C SER A 157 10.46 -7.47 8.83
N ALA A 158 9.66 -7.45 9.89
CA ALA A 158 8.27 -7.05 9.83
C ALA A 158 8.25 -5.51 9.80
N VAL A 159 8.57 -4.96 8.62
CA VAL A 159 8.52 -3.54 8.28
C VAL A 159 7.05 -3.08 8.39
N GLY A 160 6.54 -2.84 9.60
CA GLY A 160 5.10 -2.62 9.74
C GLY A 160 4.59 -2.06 11.05
N THR A 161 4.96 -2.61 12.21
CA THR A 161 4.04 -2.46 13.37
C THR A 161 4.66 -1.89 14.63
N SER A 162 5.99 -1.95 14.83
CA SER A 162 6.57 -1.44 16.07
C SER A 162 6.75 0.08 16.03
N TRP A 163 6.18 0.77 17.01
CA TRP A 163 6.33 2.22 17.19
C TRP A 163 7.81 2.65 17.25
N GLY A 164 8.67 1.80 17.83
CA GLY A 164 10.11 2.06 17.92
C GLY A 164 10.81 2.17 16.56
N PHE A 165 10.48 1.31 15.59
CA PHE A 165 11.08 1.35 14.26
C PHE A 165 10.74 2.66 13.52
N MET A 166 9.53 3.18 13.72
CA MET A 166 9.09 4.46 13.13
C MET A 166 9.87 5.64 13.70
N TRP A 167 10.13 5.65 15.01
CA TRP A 167 10.98 6.67 15.64
C TRP A 167 12.44 6.58 15.15
N CYS A 168 12.98 5.38 14.96
CA CYS A 168 14.33 5.20 14.41
C CYS A 168 14.45 5.84 13.01
N ILE A 169 13.47 5.58 12.14
CA ILE A 169 13.41 6.19 10.81
C ILE A 169 13.26 7.71 10.91
N ALA A 170 12.38 8.20 11.78
CA ALA A 170 12.16 9.64 11.98
C ALA A 170 13.44 10.37 12.42
N PHE A 171 14.18 9.83 13.39
CA PHE A 171 15.45 10.41 13.84
C PHE A 171 16.53 10.38 12.76
N PHE A 172 16.62 9.29 12.01
CA PHE A 172 17.53 9.20 10.85
C PHE A 172 17.19 10.25 9.78
N MET A 173 15.90 10.39 9.44
CA MET A 173 15.42 11.38 8.46
C MET A 173 15.69 12.82 8.93
N PHE A 174 15.50 13.11 10.22
CA PHE A 174 15.79 14.41 10.81
C PHE A 174 17.29 14.73 10.74
N SER A 175 18.14 13.80 11.18
CA SER A 175 19.59 13.97 11.14
C SER A 175 20.14 14.07 9.72
N PHE A 176 19.56 13.36 8.76
CA PHE A 176 19.94 13.46 7.36
C PHE A 176 19.52 14.79 6.73
N SER A 177 18.33 15.29 7.08
CA SER A 177 17.85 16.59 6.59
C SER A 177 18.71 17.74 7.13
N THR A 178 19.07 17.73 8.41
CA THR A 178 19.96 18.74 9.00
C THR A 178 21.37 18.66 8.41
N LEU A 179 21.89 17.47 8.13
CA LEU A 179 23.16 17.31 7.40
C LEU A 179 23.10 17.92 5.99
N LEU A 180 22.03 17.67 5.23
CA LEU A 180 21.85 18.24 3.89
C LEU A 180 21.83 19.77 3.90
N MET A 181 21.17 20.39 4.90
CA MET A 181 21.17 21.85 5.05
C MET A 181 22.56 22.41 5.33
N ASN A 182 23.36 21.72 6.14
CA ASN A 182 24.72 22.16 6.46
C ASN A 182 25.70 21.99 5.29
N VAL A 183 25.48 21.00 4.42
CA VAL A 183 26.37 20.73 3.27
C VAL A 183 26.02 21.59 2.04
N ILE A 184 24.74 21.82 1.77
CA ILE A 184 24.25 22.41 0.51
C ILE A 184 23.68 23.82 0.73
N GLY A 185 23.29 24.15 1.97
CA GLY A 185 22.59 25.39 2.32
C GLY A 185 21.07 25.20 2.40
N LEU A 186 20.40 26.11 3.12
CA LEU A 186 18.97 26.04 3.44
C LEU A 186 18.07 26.05 2.20
N VAL A 187 18.35 26.94 1.24
CA VAL A 187 17.52 27.17 0.04
C VAL A 187 17.54 25.96 -0.92
N PRO A 188 18.69 25.43 -1.36
CA PRO A 188 18.73 24.25 -2.24
C PRO A 188 18.30 22.96 -1.54
N ALA A 189 18.50 22.81 -0.22
CA ALA A 189 18.01 21.65 0.53
C ALA A 189 16.46 21.58 0.54
N LEU A 190 15.79 22.72 0.74
CA LEU A 190 14.32 22.81 0.66
C LEU A 190 13.79 22.43 -0.73
N TRP A 191 14.50 22.80 -1.80
CA TRP A 191 14.12 22.44 -3.17
C TRP A 191 14.24 20.93 -3.42
N ILE A 192 15.33 20.30 -2.97
CA ILE A 192 15.55 18.85 -3.11
C ILE A 192 14.48 18.05 -2.34
N ILE A 193 14.17 18.45 -1.10
CA ILE A 193 13.14 17.78 -0.30
C ILE A 193 11.75 17.97 -0.93
N GLY A 194 11.46 19.14 -1.50
CA GLY A 194 10.23 19.40 -2.24
C GLY A 194 10.07 18.50 -3.48
N ILE A 195 11.13 18.36 -4.29
CA ILE A 195 11.12 17.47 -5.46
C ILE A 195 10.93 16.01 -5.05
N PHE A 196 11.59 15.59 -3.96
CA PHE A 196 11.42 14.23 -3.44
C PHE A 196 9.97 13.97 -3.03
N GLN A 197 9.32 14.94 -2.36
CA GLN A 197 7.90 14.82 -2.04
C GLN A 197 7.00 14.78 -3.29
N CYS A 198 7.24 15.61 -4.31
CA CYS A 198 6.47 15.58 -5.55
C CYS A 198 6.59 14.23 -6.27
N ASN A 199 7.81 13.69 -6.41
CA ASN A 199 8.02 12.40 -7.06
C ASN A 199 7.45 11.22 -6.25
N CYS A 200 7.53 11.28 -4.92
CA CYS A 200 6.90 10.26 -4.06
C CYS A 200 5.37 10.31 -4.11
N VAL A 201 4.77 11.49 -4.33
CA VAL A 201 3.33 11.64 -4.55
C VAL A 201 2.93 11.13 -5.94
N GLU A 202 3.73 11.36 -6.97
CA GLU A 202 3.46 10.91 -8.34
C GLU A 202 3.61 9.38 -8.53
N LEU A 203 4.39 8.73 -7.69
CA LEU A 203 4.46 7.26 -7.59
C LEU A 203 3.21 6.61 -6.99
N ILE A 204 2.28 7.40 -6.45
CA ILE A 204 0.95 6.93 -6.04
C ILE A 204 0.08 6.93 -7.31
N PRO A 205 -0.28 5.75 -7.86
CA PRO A 205 -0.99 5.69 -9.13
C PRO A 205 -2.32 6.46 -9.04
N PRO A 206 -2.69 7.24 -10.07
CA PRO A 206 -3.89 8.09 -10.06
C PRO A 206 -5.19 7.31 -9.91
N HIS A 207 -5.18 6.00 -10.21
CA HIS A 207 -6.34 5.13 -10.04
C HIS A 207 -6.72 4.89 -8.56
N GLU A 208 -5.83 5.24 -7.63
CA GLU A 208 -6.12 5.22 -6.18
C GLU A 208 -6.61 6.59 -5.67
N ALA A 209 -6.41 7.66 -6.45
CA ALA A 209 -6.96 8.99 -6.21
C ALA A 209 -8.36 9.17 -6.83
N SER A 210 -8.66 8.46 -7.93
CA SER A 210 -9.97 8.48 -8.59
C SER A 210 -10.94 7.40 -8.09
N ASN A 211 -10.51 6.49 -7.22
CA ASN A 211 -11.40 5.50 -6.62
C ASN A 211 -11.99 6.05 -5.31
N PRO A 212 -13.26 6.53 -5.28
CA PRO A 212 -13.91 6.99 -4.06
C PRO A 212 -14.07 5.91 -2.98
N ARG A 213 -13.66 4.65 -3.26
CA ARG A 213 -13.77 3.51 -2.34
C ARG A 213 -12.57 3.37 -1.39
N VAL A 214 -11.36 3.81 -1.74
CA VAL A 214 -10.17 3.68 -0.85
C VAL A 214 -10.11 4.82 0.17
N SER A 215 -10.57 6.01 -0.19
CA SER A 215 -10.70 7.14 0.74
C SER A 215 -11.74 6.84 1.83
N ARG A 216 -12.85 6.16 1.50
CA ARG A 216 -13.93 5.85 2.46
C ARG A 216 -13.48 4.92 3.59
N VAL A 217 -12.65 3.90 3.30
CA VAL A 217 -12.14 2.96 4.32
C VAL A 217 -11.17 3.63 5.30
N ARG A 218 -10.50 4.71 4.89
CA ARG A 218 -9.55 5.43 5.76
C ARG A 218 -10.25 6.42 6.71
N PHE A 219 -11.47 6.87 6.39
CA PHE A 219 -12.25 7.76 7.26
C PHE A 219 -13.20 7.01 8.21
N THR A 220 -13.60 5.77 7.92
CA THR A 220 -14.50 5.01 8.81
C THR A 220 -13.80 4.27 9.94
N GLN A 221 -12.47 4.16 9.92
CA GLN A 221 -11.70 3.49 10.99
C GLN A 221 -11.13 4.48 12.03
N ALA A 222 -11.55 5.75 11.99
CA ALA A 222 -11.03 6.81 12.87
C ALA A 222 -12.02 7.37 13.89
N ASP A 223 -13.29 6.92 13.94
CA ASP A 223 -14.23 7.35 14.99
C ASP A 223 -14.72 6.16 15.82
N GLU A 224 -14.03 6.00 16.95
CA GLU A 224 -14.64 5.98 18.28
C GLU A 224 -15.54 4.79 18.67
N HIS A 225 -14.86 3.82 19.25
CA HIS A 225 -15.38 3.06 20.38
C HIS A 225 -15.72 4.04 21.53
N ILE A 226 -17.01 4.25 21.85
CA ILE A 226 -17.44 4.62 23.21
C ILE A 226 -18.60 3.71 23.63
N PRO A 227 -18.56 3.18 24.87
CA PRO A 227 -19.53 2.22 25.38
C PRO A 227 -20.79 2.89 25.92
N GLN A 228 -21.94 2.27 25.70
CA GLN A 228 -22.90 1.75 26.70
C GLN A 228 -24.05 1.06 25.94
#